data_AF-A0A955AHM8-F1
#
_entry.id   AF-A0A955AHM8-F1
#
_cell.length_a   1.000
_cell.length_b   1.000
_cell.length_c   1.000
_cell.angle_alpha   90.00
_cell.angle_beta   90.00
_cell.angle_gamma   90.00
#
_symmetry.space_group_name_H-M   'P 1'
#
loop_
_entity.id
_entity.type
_entity.pdbx_description
1 polymer ?
#
loop_
_entity_poly.entity_id
_entity_poly.type
_entity_poly.pdbx_seq_one_letter_code
_entity_poly.pdbx_strand_id
1 'polypeptide(L)'
;MAKFVLTPSAEADIEEILAWTHEHFGEAARLRYEGLRYEELLAQAIFDIAADPERPGCMSRPELSEAARTYHRYQRDADAKSSQRKTAR
;
A
#
# COMPACT_ATOMS: atom_id res chain seq x y z
N MET A 1 -6.17 -2.86 17.89
CA MET A 1 -4.96 -2.58 17.10
C MET A 1 -4.36 -3.90 16.70
N ALA A 2 -4.18 -4.14 15.40
CA ALA A 2 -3.46 -5.31 14.94
C ALA A 2 -2.01 -5.22 15.42
N LYS A 3 -1.47 -6.30 15.99
CA LYS A 3 -0.08 -6.38 16.44
C LYS A 3 0.74 -6.95 15.29
N PHE A 4 1.76 -6.21 14.85
CA PHE A 4 2.75 -6.68 13.89
C PHE A 4 4.15 -6.38 14.42
N VAL A 5 5.14 -7.07 13.86
CA VAL A 5 6.56 -6.85 14.15
C VAL A 5 7.24 -6.60 12.82
N LEU A 6 8.05 -5.55 12.76
CA LEU A 6 8.96 -5.30 11.64
C LEU A 6 10.34 -5.82 12.04
N THR A 7 11.03 -6.45 11.09
CA THR A 7 12.44 -6.78 11.28
C THR A 7 13.26 -5.50 11.14
N PRO A 8 14.45 -5.43 11.76
CA PRO A 8 15.33 -4.26 11.61
C PRO A 8 15.67 -3.95 10.14
N SER A 9 15.82 -4.99 9.30
CA SER A 9 16.04 -4.81 7.85
C SER A 9 14.83 -4.18 7.17
N ALA A 10 13.61 -4.63 7.49
CA ALA A 10 12.40 -4.07 6.91
C ALA A 10 12.16 -2.60 7.33
N GLU A 11 12.55 -2.25 8.56
CA GLU A 11 12.51 -0.85 9.03
C GLU A 11 13.49 0.03 8.25
N ALA A 12 14.73 -0.43 8.06
CA ALA A 12 15.73 0.26 7.27
C ALA A 12 15.30 0.43 5.79
N ASP A 13 14.71 -0.61 5.18
CA ASP A 13 14.20 -0.55 3.80
C ASP A 13 13.11 0.52 3.66
N ILE A 14 12.23 0.66 4.68
CA ILE A 14 11.19 1.70 4.71
C ILE A 14 11.83 3.08 4.78
N GLU A 15 12.79 3.29 5.68
CA GLU A 15 13.50 4.57 5.80
C GLU A 15 14.21 4.97 4.51
N GLU A 16 14.88 4.02 3.85
CA GLU A 16 15.60 4.25 2.60
C GLU A 16 14.64 4.65 1.47
N ILE A 17 13.53 3.91 1.29
CA ILE A 17 12.52 4.24 0.27
C ILE A 17 11.91 5.61 0.52
N LEU A 18 11.64 5.97 1.78
CA LEU A 18 11.12 7.29 2.13
C LEU A 18 12.13 8.40 1.81
N ALA A 19 13.39 8.22 2.18
CA ALA A 19 14.46 9.18 1.88
C ALA A 19 14.66 9.35 0.37
N TRP A 20 14.74 8.24 -0.37
CA TRP A 20 14.89 8.24 -1.83
C TRP A 20 13.70 8.92 -2.51
N THR A 21 12.48 8.63 -2.08
CA THR A 21 11.25 9.25 -2.61
C THR A 21 11.24 10.76 -2.36
N HIS A 22 11.65 11.18 -1.17
CA HIS A 22 11.77 12.60 -0.82
C HIS A 22 12.80 13.33 -1.70
N GLU A 23 13.97 12.72 -1.92
CA GLU A 23 15.04 13.28 -2.75
C GLU A 23 14.63 13.39 -4.23
N HIS A 24 14.01 12.33 -4.78
CA HIS A 24 13.76 12.23 -6.22
C HIS A 24 12.52 13.00 -6.68
N PHE A 25 11.52 13.15 -5.81
CA PHE A 25 10.25 13.74 -6.20
C PHE A 25 9.86 14.97 -5.38
N GLY A 26 10.67 15.34 -4.39
CA GLY A 26 10.46 16.50 -3.53
C GLY A 26 9.20 16.41 -2.66
N GLU A 27 8.94 17.46 -1.89
CA GLU A 27 7.78 17.54 -1.00
C GLU A 27 6.44 17.43 -1.77
N ALA A 28 6.40 17.81 -3.04
CA ALA A 28 5.20 17.74 -3.87
C ALA A 28 4.77 16.29 -4.19
N ALA A 29 5.69 15.33 -4.26
CA ALA A 29 5.31 13.93 -4.44
C ALA A 29 4.97 13.21 -3.14
N ARG A 30 5.42 13.77 -2.01
CA ARG A 30 4.75 13.53 -0.73
C ARG A 30 3.27 13.94 -0.76
N LEU A 31 2.81 14.72 -1.74
CA LEU A 31 1.42 15.17 -1.85
C LEU A 31 0.65 14.57 -3.05
N ARG A 32 1.29 13.80 -3.94
CA ARG A 32 0.78 13.59 -5.32
C ARG A 32 -0.37 12.61 -5.48
N TYR A 33 -0.68 11.77 -4.50
CA TYR A 33 -1.86 10.90 -4.58
C TYR A 33 -2.96 11.43 -3.68
N GLU A 34 -3.84 12.26 -4.26
CA GLU A 34 -5.09 12.78 -3.68
C GLU A 34 -4.97 13.49 -2.31
N GLY A 35 -3.78 14.01 -1.96
CA GLY A 35 -3.56 14.72 -0.70
C GLY A 35 -3.15 13.84 0.49
N LEU A 36 -2.85 12.55 0.26
CA LEU A 36 -2.28 11.65 1.26
C LEU A 36 -0.77 11.49 1.07
N ARG A 37 -0.02 11.53 2.19
CA ARG A 37 1.44 11.34 2.18
C ARG A 37 1.81 9.90 1.85
N TYR A 38 2.88 9.71 1.08
CA TYR A 38 3.38 8.37 0.75
C TYR A 38 3.65 7.53 2.00
N GLU A 39 4.13 8.16 3.07
CA GLU A 39 4.27 7.58 4.42
C GLU A 39 2.94 7.03 4.97
N GLU A 40 1.85 7.78 4.82
CA GLU A 40 0.50 7.37 5.26
C GLU A 40 -0.03 6.22 4.41
N LEU A 41 0.29 6.20 3.12
CA LEU A 41 -0.11 5.11 2.23
C LEU A 41 0.59 3.80 2.59
N LEU A 42 1.87 3.88 2.92
CA LEU A 42 2.68 2.74 3.36
C LEU A 42 2.23 2.24 4.73
N ALA A 43 2.03 3.14 5.68
CA ALA A 43 1.50 2.80 7.01
C ALA A 43 0.13 2.12 6.92
N GLN A 44 -0.79 2.66 6.11
CA GLN A 44 -2.11 2.06 5.90
C GLN A 44 -2.00 0.66 5.29
N ALA A 45 -1.09 0.46 4.32
CA ALA A 45 -0.88 -0.86 3.73
C ALA A 45 -0.43 -1.89 4.78
N ILE A 46 0.51 -1.51 5.66
CA ILE A 46 0.98 -2.37 6.76
C ILE A 46 -0.17 -2.67 7.74
N PHE A 47 -0.92 -1.65 8.16
CA PHE A 47 -2.05 -1.84 9.06
C PHE A 47 -3.13 -2.74 8.49
N ASP A 48 -3.42 -2.59 7.20
CA ASP A 48 -4.42 -3.42 6.54
C ASP A 48 -3.97 -4.89 6.45
N ILE A 49 -2.69 -5.16 6.10
CA ILE A 49 -2.16 -6.53 6.10
C ILE A 49 -2.19 -7.12 7.52
N ALA A 50 -1.87 -6.32 8.52
CA ALA A 50 -1.90 -6.75 9.92
C ALA A 50 -3.33 -7.07 10.38
N ALA A 51 -4.34 -6.38 9.84
CA ALA A 51 -5.75 -6.62 10.14
C ALA A 51 -6.31 -7.84 9.38
N ASP A 52 -5.94 -8.00 8.10
CA ASP A 52 -6.35 -9.12 7.24
C ASP A 52 -5.19 -9.56 6.33
N PRO A 53 -4.43 -10.60 6.74
CA PRO A 53 -3.30 -11.14 5.96
C PRO A 53 -3.70 -11.80 4.63
N GLU A 54 -4.98 -12.14 4.44
CA GLU A 54 -5.50 -12.81 3.24
C GLU A 54 -6.38 -11.90 2.38
N ARG A 55 -6.31 -10.59 2.63
CA ARG A 55 -7.09 -9.58 1.91
C ARG A 55 -6.93 -9.65 0.39
N PRO A 56 -7.91 -9.15 -0.38
CA PRO A 56 -7.76 -8.99 -1.83
C PRO A 56 -6.50 -8.21 -2.20
N GLY A 57 -5.67 -8.78 -3.09
CA GLY A 57 -4.35 -8.24 -3.46
C GLY A 57 -3.17 -8.89 -2.75
N CYS A 58 -3.40 -9.74 -1.74
CA CYS A 58 -2.38 -10.66 -1.22
C CYS A 58 -2.20 -11.86 -2.16
N MET A 59 -0.96 -12.18 -2.48
CA MET A 59 -0.57 -13.36 -3.25
C MET A 59 0.45 -14.18 -2.46
N SER A 60 0.22 -15.49 -2.32
CA SER A 60 1.19 -16.40 -1.71
C SER A 60 2.44 -16.50 -2.58
N ARG A 61 3.61 -16.55 -1.93
CA ARG A 61 4.93 -16.64 -2.54
C ARG A 61 5.69 -17.87 -2.03
N PRO A 62 5.20 -19.10 -2.31
CA PRO A 62 5.88 -20.32 -1.88
C PRO A 62 7.34 -20.40 -2.39
N GLU A 63 7.68 -19.69 -3.46
CA GLU A 63 9.04 -19.55 -3.98
C GLU A 63 10.01 -18.81 -3.04
N LEU A 64 9.50 -17.98 -2.11
CA LEU A 64 10.30 -17.31 -1.10
C LEU A 64 10.26 -18.06 0.24
N SER A 65 9.07 -18.49 0.64
CA SER A 65 8.81 -19.31 1.83
C SER A 65 7.35 -19.78 1.82
N GLU A 66 7.06 -20.92 2.46
CA GLU A 66 5.71 -21.47 2.57
C GLU A 66 4.69 -20.48 3.15
N ALA A 67 5.11 -19.60 4.06
CA ALA A 67 4.28 -18.57 4.67
C ALA A 67 4.43 -17.19 4.03
N ALA A 68 5.31 -17.01 3.03
CA ALA A 68 5.55 -15.71 2.43
C ALA A 68 4.35 -15.26 1.58
N ARG A 69 4.02 -13.97 1.68
CA ARG A 69 2.97 -13.33 0.89
C ARG A 69 3.46 -11.98 0.38
N THR A 70 3.06 -11.62 -0.83
CA THR A 70 3.21 -10.25 -1.36
C THR A 70 1.85 -9.58 -1.32
N TYR A 71 1.79 -8.36 -0.81
CA TYR A 71 0.62 -7.51 -0.91
C TYR A 71 0.89 -6.36 -1.87
N HIS A 72 0.11 -6.28 -2.95
CA HIS A 72 0.12 -5.10 -3.82
C HIS A 72 -1.13 -4.27 -3.53
N ARG A 73 -0.93 -3.04 -3.04
CA ARG A 73 -2.03 -2.11 -2.84
C ARG A 73 -2.45 -1.54 -4.19
N TYR A 74 -3.58 -1.99 -4.71
CA TYR A 74 -4.23 -1.30 -5.82
C TYR A 74 -4.60 0.11 -5.38
N GLN A 75 -4.18 1.09 -6.17
CA GLN A 75 -4.72 2.44 -6.07
C GLN A 75 -6.24 2.32 -6.25
N ARG A 76 -7.03 2.91 -5.34
CA ARG A 76 -8.41 3.21 -5.70
C ARG A 76 -8.29 4.19 -6.86
N ASP A 77 -8.66 3.78 -8.05
CA ASP A 77 -9.29 4.75 -8.95
C ASP A 77 -10.45 5.33 -8.14
N ALA A 78 -10.47 6.64 -7.95
CA ALA A 78 -11.61 7.37 -7.42
C ALA A 78 -12.83 7.34 -8.38
N ASP A 79 -12.97 6.28 -9.17
CA ASP A 79 -14.03 6.08 -10.17
C ASP A 79 -14.92 4.85 -9.89
N ALA A 80 -14.99 4.40 -8.64
CA ALA A 80 -16.09 3.52 -8.19
C ALA A 80 -17.41 4.29 -7.93
N LYS A 81 -17.54 5.54 -8.39
CA LYS A 81 -18.79 6.33 -8.38
C LYS A 81 -18.98 7.17 -9.65
N SER A 82 -18.82 6.57 -10.83
CA SER A 82 -19.42 7.11 -12.06
C SER A 82 -20.25 6.04 -12.76
N SER A 83 -21.57 6.26 -12.73
CA SER A 83 -22.53 5.75 -13.70
C SER A 83 -22.81 4.23 -13.66
N GLN A 84 -23.59 3.75 -12.69
CA GLN A 84 -25.04 3.67 -12.91
C GLN A 84 -25.60 4.80 -13.80
N ARG A 85 -25.37 4.71 -15.12
CA ARG A 85 -26.24 5.35 -16.10
C ARG A 85 -26.86 4.26 -16.93
N LYS A 86 -28.05 3.87 -16.46
CA LYS A 86 -29.21 3.45 -17.25
C LYS A 86 -28.86 2.93 -18.65
N THR A 87 -29.01 1.62 -18.80
CA THR A 87 -29.77 1.05 -19.92
C THR A 87 -31.05 1.87 -20.10
N ALA A 88 -30.99 2.87 -20.98
CA ALA A 88 -32.16 3.53 -21.55
C ALA A 88 -32.19 3.12 -23.02
N ARG A 89 -33.12 2.19 -23.22
CA ARG A 89 -33.77 1.76 -24.45
C ARG A 89 -34.08 2.89 -25.44
#